data_AF-A0A1M5SC46-F1
#
_entry.id   AF-A0A1M5SC46-F1
#
_cell.length_a   1.000
_cell.length_b   1.000
_cell.length_c   1.000
_cell.angle_alpha   90.00
_cell.angle_beta   90.00
_cell.angle_gamma   90.00
#
_symmetry.space_group_name_H-M   'P 1'
#
loop_
_entity.id
_entity.type
_entity.pdbx_description
1 polymer ?
#
loop_
_entity_poly.entity_id
_entity_poly.type
_entity_poly.pdbx_seq_one_letter_code
_entity_poly.pdbx_strand_id
1 'polypeptide(L)'
;MNLVMNGLIINDLYEIRNHLDQVIDYVKKIKDQKDIFNSAFSETRQHLFDIYNDRLDSSIHLSDSYEGHREVVERLENSDLENVRLSVIDGEEKSCSIFSSEDYSIILGMIFYDN
;
A
#
# COMPACT_ATOMS: atom_id res chain seq x y z
N MET A 1 -13.85 -11.29 -6.99
CA MET A 1 -12.68 -12.09 -7.42
C MET A 1 -12.36 -13.13 -6.34
N ASN A 2 -11.64 -14.23 -6.62
CA ASN A 2 -11.30 -15.25 -5.61
C ASN A 2 -10.09 -14.77 -4.77
N LEU A 3 -10.12 -14.88 -3.43
CA LEU A 3 -9.00 -14.51 -2.54
C LEU A 3 -7.67 -15.20 -2.94
N VAL A 4 -7.76 -16.40 -3.52
CA VAL A 4 -6.61 -17.12 -4.09
C VAL A 4 -5.96 -16.33 -5.24
N MET A 5 -6.76 -15.67 -6.10
CA MET A 5 -6.26 -14.84 -7.20
C MET A 5 -5.61 -13.56 -6.68
N ASN A 6 -6.17 -12.97 -5.61
CA ASN A 6 -5.57 -11.81 -4.95
C ASN A 6 -4.21 -12.16 -4.33
N GLY A 7 -4.05 -13.38 -3.81
CA GLY A 7 -2.76 -13.87 -3.31
C GLY A 7 -1.63 -13.81 -4.35
N LEU A 8 -1.90 -14.22 -5.60
CA LEU A 8 -0.92 -14.11 -6.68
C LEU A 8 -0.53 -12.65 -6.96
N ILE A 9 -1.53 -11.76 -6.99
CA ILE A 9 -1.32 -10.33 -7.20
C ILE A 9 -0.45 -9.72 -6.09
N ILE A 10 -0.72 -10.09 -4.83
CA ILE A 10 0.04 -9.62 -3.67
C ILE A 10 1.49 -10.13 -3.72
N ASN A 11 1.70 -11.38 -4.13
CA ASN A 11 3.05 -11.94 -4.30
C ASN A 11 3.84 -11.21 -5.38
N ASP A 12 3.22 -10.96 -6.55
CA ASP A 12 3.85 -10.20 -7.62
C ASP A 12 4.24 -8.80 -7.15
N LEU A 13 3.33 -8.11 -6.43
CA LEU A 13 3.60 -6.79 -5.84
C LEU A 13 4.73 -6.83 -4.80
N TYR A 14 4.80 -7.90 -4.00
CA TYR A 14 5.83 -8.10 -2.99
C TYR A 14 7.22 -8.23 -3.63
N GLU A 15 7.33 -8.97 -4.74
CA GLU A 15 8.59 -9.15 -5.47
C GLU A 15 9.13 -7.85 -6.05
N ILE A 16 8.24 -6.98 -6.55
CA ILE A 16 8.61 -5.73 -7.22
C ILE A 16 8.59 -4.51 -6.29
N ARG A 17 8.32 -4.67 -4.99
CA ARG A 17 8.02 -3.54 -4.07
C ARG A 17 9.07 -2.43 -4.02
N ASN A 18 10.34 -2.78 -4.23
CA ASN A 18 11.47 -1.85 -4.22
C ASN A 18 11.69 -1.15 -5.59
N HIS A 19 10.89 -1.47 -6.61
CA HIS A 19 10.97 -0.95 -7.97
C HIS A 19 9.69 -0.22 -8.34
N LEU A 20 9.53 1.03 -7.86
CA LEU A 20 8.28 1.78 -7.97
C LEU A 20 7.75 1.93 -9.39
N ASP A 21 8.61 2.08 -10.39
CA ASP A 21 8.17 2.16 -11.79
C ASP A 21 7.47 0.87 -12.22
N GLN A 22 7.99 -0.29 -11.77
CA GLN A 22 7.34 -1.58 -12.02
C GLN A 22 6.03 -1.69 -11.24
N VAL A 23 5.98 -1.19 -10.01
CA VAL A 23 4.73 -1.15 -9.21
C VAL A 23 3.69 -0.28 -9.91
N ILE A 24 4.06 0.91 -10.40
CA ILE A 24 3.18 1.81 -11.15
C ILE A 24 2.60 1.09 -12.38
N ASP A 25 3.47 0.47 -13.19
CA ASP A 25 3.06 -0.26 -14.38
C ASP A 25 2.12 -1.42 -14.05
N TYR A 26 2.41 -2.14 -12.97
CA TYR A 26 1.61 -3.27 -12.53
C TYR A 26 0.24 -2.81 -12.02
N VAL A 27 0.20 -1.84 -11.09
CA VAL A 27 -1.03 -1.28 -10.53
C VAL A 27 -1.93 -0.71 -11.63
N LYS A 28 -1.37 -0.02 -12.63
CA LYS A 28 -2.14 0.48 -13.78
C LYS A 28 -2.77 -0.63 -14.62
N LYS A 29 -2.19 -1.84 -14.68
CA LYS A 29 -2.78 -2.99 -15.38
C LYS A 29 -3.93 -3.61 -14.60
N ILE A 30 -3.87 -3.56 -13.27
CA ILE A 30 -4.84 -4.26 -12.41
C ILE A 30 -5.95 -3.34 -11.88
N LYS A 31 -5.78 -2.02 -11.88
CA LYS A 31 -6.72 -1.07 -11.24
C LYS A 31 -8.15 -1.11 -11.77
N ASP A 32 -8.32 -1.48 -13.04
CA ASP A 32 -9.63 -1.55 -13.70
C ASP A 32 -10.27 -2.95 -13.56
N GLN A 33 -9.58 -3.89 -12.91
CA GLN A 33 -10.14 -5.20 -12.59
C GLN A 33 -11.18 -5.05 -11.49
N LYS A 34 -12.38 -5.56 -11.76
CA LYS A 34 -13.50 -5.47 -10.83
C LYS A 34 -13.18 -6.22 -9.53
N ASP A 35 -13.49 -5.59 -8.40
CA ASP A 35 -13.38 -6.17 -7.05
C ASP A 35 -11.95 -6.52 -6.61
N ILE A 36 -10.91 -5.90 -7.21
CA ILE A 36 -9.52 -6.11 -6.79
C ILE A 36 -9.17 -5.35 -5.51
N PHE A 37 -9.53 -4.07 -5.45
CA PHE A 37 -9.37 -3.26 -4.26
C PHE A 37 -10.61 -3.44 -3.39
N ASN A 38 -10.45 -4.07 -2.23
CA ASN A 38 -11.55 -4.23 -1.27
C ASN A 38 -11.96 -2.87 -0.68
N SER A 39 -10.98 -1.99 -0.49
CA SER A 39 -11.22 -0.59 -0.19
C SER A 39 -10.24 0.30 -0.95
N ALA A 40 -10.71 1.47 -1.38
CA ALA A 40 -9.87 2.50 -1.98
C ALA A 40 -10.46 3.87 -1.69
N PHE A 41 -9.74 4.71 -0.96
CA PHE A 41 -10.19 6.06 -0.60
C PHE A 41 -9.02 7.05 -0.58
N SER A 42 -9.32 8.32 -0.82
CA SER A 42 -8.36 9.41 -0.75
C SER A 42 -8.47 10.11 0.60
N GLU A 43 -7.34 10.37 1.23
CA GLU A 43 -7.22 11.19 2.43
C GLU A 43 -6.08 12.19 2.28
N THR A 44 -6.04 13.21 3.13
CA THR A 44 -4.90 14.14 3.12
C THR A 44 -3.61 13.38 3.46
N ARG A 45 -2.51 13.73 2.78
CA ARG A 45 -1.19 13.14 3.03
C ARG A 45 -0.81 13.23 4.51
N GLN A 46 -1.07 14.38 5.13
CA GLN A 46 -0.79 14.60 6.55
C GLN A 46 -1.58 13.65 7.44
N HIS A 47 -2.87 13.45 7.17
CA HIS A 47 -3.69 12.54 7.97
C HIS A 47 -3.19 11.09 7.91
N LEU A 48 -2.83 10.62 6.70
CA LEU A 48 -2.23 9.29 6.57
C LEU A 48 -0.85 9.22 7.25
N PHE A 49 -0.01 10.26 7.10
CA PHE A 49 1.27 10.31 7.80
C PHE A 49 1.09 10.18 9.31
N ASP A 50 0.20 10.96 9.92
CA ASP A 50 -0.02 10.94 11.37
C ASP A 50 -0.43 9.53 11.84
N ILE A 51 -1.41 8.91 11.19
CA ILE A 51 -1.90 7.56 11.53
C ILE A 51 -0.78 6.52 11.41
N TYR A 52 -0.06 6.52 10.29
CA TYR A 52 0.93 5.47 10.03
C TYR A 52 2.24 5.72 10.78
N ASN A 53 2.60 6.96 11.09
CA ASN A 53 3.72 7.26 11.98
C ASN A 53 3.42 6.78 13.41
N ASP A 54 2.24 7.08 13.96
CA ASP A 54 1.82 6.59 15.29
C ASP A 54 1.81 5.05 15.37
N ARG A 55 1.38 4.38 14.30
CA ARG A 55 1.45 2.92 14.19
C ARG A 55 2.89 2.42 14.12
N LEU A 56 3.78 3.12 13.41
CA LEU A 56 5.19 2.75 13.31
C LEU A 56 5.86 2.88 14.68
N ASP A 57 5.60 3.95 15.42
CA ASP A 57 6.11 4.12 16.77
C ASP A 57 5.58 3.02 17.72
N SER A 58 4.29 2.68 17.60
CA SER A 58 3.69 1.59 18.37
C SER A 58 4.29 0.22 18.05
N SER A 59 4.65 -0.04 16.79
CA SER A 59 5.22 -1.32 16.34
C SER A 59 6.55 -1.66 17.01
N ILE A 60 7.33 -0.64 17.37
CA ILE A 60 8.60 -0.78 18.11
C ILE A 60 8.36 -1.41 19.49
N HIS A 61 7.20 -1.13 20.09
CA HIS A 61 6.83 -1.64 21.41
C HIS A 61 6.10 -2.99 21.37
N LEU A 62 5.42 -3.29 20.25
CA LEU A 62 4.60 -4.49 20.10
C LEU A 62 5.29 -5.65 19.37
N SER A 63 6.48 -5.43 18.81
CA SER A 63 7.20 -6.38 17.93
C SER A 63 6.48 -6.71 16.62
N ASP A 64 5.46 -5.92 16.25
CA ASP A 64 4.68 -6.06 15.03
C ASP A 64 5.30 -5.23 13.89
N SER A 65 6.41 -5.70 13.33
CA SER A 65 7.07 -5.01 12.20
C SER A 65 6.44 -5.40 10.86
N TYR A 66 5.66 -4.50 10.26
CA TYR A 66 5.13 -4.69 8.91
C TYR A 66 6.14 -4.29 7.83
N GLU A 67 6.28 -5.14 6.80
CA GLU A 67 7.16 -4.85 5.68
C GLU A 67 6.67 -3.62 4.89
N GLY A 68 7.60 -2.71 4.60
CA GLY A 68 7.34 -1.48 3.84
C GLY A 68 6.75 -0.31 4.66
N HIS A 69 6.38 -0.52 5.92
CA HIS A 69 5.76 0.51 6.76
C HIS A 69 6.66 1.72 7.00
N ARG A 70 7.92 1.50 7.43
CA ARG A 70 8.89 2.60 7.64
C ARG A 70 9.10 3.43 6.37
N GLU A 71 9.23 2.77 5.23
CA GLU A 71 9.42 3.42 3.93
C GLU A 71 8.20 4.25 3.52
N VAL A 72 6.99 3.72 3.74
CA VAL A 72 5.76 4.48 3.49
C VAL A 72 5.69 5.73 4.36
N VAL A 73 6.02 5.64 5.65
CA VAL A 73 6.03 6.81 6.55
C VAL A 73 7.03 7.86 6.07
N GLU A 74 8.27 7.44 5.78
CA GLU A 74 9.32 8.34 5.29
C GLU A 74 8.90 9.04 3.98
N ARG A 75 8.26 8.32 3.07
CA ARG A 75 7.83 8.90 1.79
C ARG A 75 6.55 9.73 1.89
N LEU A 76 5.66 9.41 2.84
CA LEU A 76 4.54 10.29 3.19
C LEU A 76 5.04 11.61 3.76
N GLU A 77 6.06 11.59 4.62
CA GLU A 77 6.67 12.80 5.18
C GLU A 77 7.23 13.72 4.09
N ASN A 78 7.93 13.13 3.13
CA ASN A 78 8.70 13.84 2.10
C ASN A 78 7.96 14.04 0.76
N SER A 79 6.69 13.67 0.66
CA SER A 79 5.90 13.79 -0.58
C SER A 79 5.23 15.15 -0.70
N ASP A 80 5.21 15.68 -1.94
CA ASP A 80 4.49 16.91 -2.30
C ASP A 80 2.98 16.69 -2.56
N LEU A 81 2.49 15.46 -2.43
CA LEU A 81 1.06 15.17 -2.64
C LEU A 81 0.20 15.80 -1.55
N GLU A 82 -0.85 16.53 -1.94
CA GLU A 82 -1.85 17.03 -0.98
C GLU A 82 -2.74 15.88 -0.46
N ASN A 83 -3.22 15.05 -1.39
CA ASN A 83 -4.05 13.89 -1.12
C ASN A 83 -3.36 12.60 -1.59
N VAL A 84 -3.56 11.53 -0.83
CA VAL A 84 -3.02 10.21 -1.11
C VAL A 84 -4.17 9.21 -1.11
N ARG A 85 -4.23 8.41 -2.18
CA ARG A 85 -5.13 7.27 -2.29
C ARG A 85 -4.51 6.07 -1.60
N LEU A 86 -5.19 5.59 -0.57
CA LEU A 86 -4.93 4.32 0.09
C LEU A 86 -5.84 3.24 -0.52
N SER A 87 -5.25 2.20 -1.08
CA SER A 87 -5.96 1.06 -1.67
C SER A 87 -5.54 -0.25 -1.01
N VAL A 88 -6.49 -1.11 -0.68
CA VAL A 88 -6.24 -2.38 0.03
C VAL A 88 -6.62 -3.55 -0.85
N ILE A 89 -5.72 -4.53 -0.95
CA ILE A 89 -5.97 -5.84 -1.57
C ILE A 89 -5.89 -6.90 -0.47
N ASP A 90 -7.00 -7.58 -0.23
CA ASP A 90 -7.06 -8.70 0.72
C ASP A 90 -6.82 -10.02 -0.01
N GLY A 91 -5.83 -10.78 0.44
CA GLY A 91 -5.60 -12.17 0.03
C GLY A 91 -6.02 -13.14 1.11
N GLU A 92 -5.79 -14.43 0.89
CA GLU A 92 -6.06 -15.46 1.90
C GLU A 92 -4.99 -15.46 3.00
N GLU A 93 -3.71 -15.54 2.63
CA GLU A 93 -2.58 -15.61 3.58
C GLU A 93 -1.96 -14.25 3.91
N LYS A 94 -2.03 -13.30 2.97
CA LYS A 94 -1.45 -11.96 3.09
C LYS A 94 -2.38 -10.93 2.51
N SER A 95 -2.23 -9.70 2.98
CA SER A 95 -2.90 -8.51 2.44
C SER A 95 -1.87 -7.41 2.19
N CYS A 96 -2.20 -6.44 1.33
CA CYS A 96 -1.35 -5.27 1.13
C CYS A 96 -2.14 -3.97 1.00
N SER A 97 -1.57 -2.91 1.56
CA SER A 97 -2.00 -1.53 1.39
C SER A 97 -1.06 -0.82 0.42
N ILE A 98 -1.61 -0.07 -0.54
CA ILE A 98 -0.87 0.70 -1.54
C ILE A 98 -1.17 2.18 -1.34
N PHE A 99 -0.13 3.00 -1.24
CA PHE A 99 -0.20 4.45 -1.07
C PHE A 99 0.20 5.11 -2.37
N SER A 100 -0.67 5.94 -2.93
CA SER A 100 -0.54 6.42 -4.31
C SER A 100 -1.16 7.79 -4.54
N SER A 101 -0.86 8.43 -5.66
CA SER A 101 -1.69 9.50 -6.20
C SER A 101 -3.06 8.95 -6.62
N GLU A 102 -4.06 9.83 -6.79
CA GLU A 102 -5.43 9.39 -7.09
C GLU A 102 -5.56 8.58 -8.38
N ASP A 103 -4.68 8.82 -9.35
CA ASP A 103 -4.64 8.19 -10.66
C ASP A 103 -3.61 7.05 -10.78
N TYR A 104 -2.92 6.73 -9.68
CA TYR A 104 -1.81 5.77 -9.60
C TYR A 104 -0.62 6.12 -10.50
N SER A 105 -0.43 7.39 -10.87
CA SER A 105 0.78 7.85 -11.56
C SER A 105 2.00 7.89 -10.65
N ILE A 106 1.79 8.07 -9.34
CA ILE A 106 2.82 8.04 -8.30
C ILE A 106 2.47 6.96 -7.30
N ILE A 107 3.44 6.10 -6.95
CA ILE A 107 3.34 5.14 -5.84
C ILE A 107 4.31 5.59 -4.75
N LEU A 108 3.76 5.97 -3.60
CA LEU A 108 4.56 6.29 -2.42
C LEU A 108 5.10 5.03 -1.76
N GLY A 109 4.37 3.93 -1.77
CA GLY A 109 4.88 2.67 -1.25
C GLY A 109 3.76 1.70 -0.92
N MET A 110 4.14 0.59 -0.29
CA MET A 110 3.20 -0.47 0.08
C MET A 110 3.52 -0.99 1.47
N ILE A 111 2.49 -1.44 2.18
CA ILE A 111 2.64 -2.13 3.46
C ILE A 111 2.02 -3.51 3.32
N PHE A 112 2.74 -4.55 3.72
CA PHE A 112 2.28 -5.94 3.66
C PHE A 112 1.96 -6.45 5.07
N TYR A 113 0.88 -7.23 5.16
CA TYR A 113 0.35 -7.79 6.39
C TYR A 113 0.13 -9.30 6.20
N ASP A 114 0.45 -10.08 7.22
CA ASP A 114 0.00 -11.47 7.32
C ASP A 114 -1.44 -11.48 7.89
N ASN A 115 -2.30 -12.39 7.41
CA ASN A 115 -3.71 -12.49 7.81
C ASN A 115 -3.97 -13.52 8.92
#